data_AF-A0A2N2T4C4-F1
#
_entry.id   AF-A0A2N2T4C4-F1
#
_cell.length_a   1.000
_cell.length_b   1.000
_cell.length_c   1.000
_cell.angle_alpha   90.00
_cell.angle_beta   90.00
_cell.angle_gamma   90.00
#
_symmetry.space_group_name_H-M   'P 1'
#
loop_
_entity.id
_entity.type
_entity.pdbx_description
1 polymer ?
#
loop_
_entity_poly.entity_id
_entity_poly.type
_entity_poly.pdbx_seq_one_letter_code
_entity_poly.pdbx_strand_id
1 'polypeptide(L)' 'MNTQDILQLPSMPAASPSYPRGPYRFIDREYLIITYESDPQAIREALPEPLEPDGSNTVLYEFIRMPDSAGFG' A
#
# COMPACT_ATOMS: atom_id res chain seq x y z
N MET A 1 29.76 5.77 10.13
CA MET A 1 28.37 6.23 10.29
C MET A 1 28.26 6.81 11.68
N ASN A 2 28.03 8.12 11.78
CA ASN A 2 27.81 8.80 13.06
C ASN A 2 26.32 8.78 13.44
N THR A 3 25.96 9.25 14.63
CA THR A 3 24.55 9.27 15.09
C THR A 3 23.63 10.08 14.18
N GLN A 4 24.11 11.19 13.60
CA GLN A 4 23.32 12.00 12.67
C GLN A 4 23.00 11.22 11.38
N ASP A 5 23.96 10.44 10.86
CA ASP A 5 23.75 9.60 9.68
C ASP A 5 22.68 8.52 9.93
N ILE A 6 22.68 7.91 11.12
CA ILE A 6 21.71 6.86 11.51
C ILE A 6 20.29 7.42 11.55
N LEU A 7 20.11 8.62 12.11
CA LEU A 7 18.82 9.30 12.18
C LEU A 7 18.28 9.67 10.80
N GLN A 8 19.13 9.66 9.77
CA GLN A 8 18.76 9.93 8.38
C GLN A 8 18.51 8.66 7.55
N LEU A 9 18.51 7.47 8.14
CA LEU A 9 18.20 6.26 7.38
C LEU A 9 16.70 6.16 7.08
N PRO A 10 16.30 5.71 5.87
CA PRO A 10 14.88 5.51 5.53
C PRO A 10 14.24 4.34 6.26
N SER A 11 15.03 3.30 6.48
CA SER A 11 14.59 2.05 7.09
C SER A 11 15.79 1.24 7.57
N MET A 12 15.47 0.08 8.15
CA MET A 12 16.45 -0.90 8.61
C MET A 12 16.56 -2.04 7.60
N PRO A 13 17.71 -2.76 7.54
CA PRO A 13 18.94 -2.58 8.33
C PRO A 13 19.81 -1.40 7.84
N ALA A 14 20.63 -0.85 8.74
CA ALA A 14 21.35 0.40 8.50
C ALA A 14 22.32 0.38 7.30
N ALA A 15 22.95 -0.76 7.02
CA ALA A 15 23.89 -0.90 5.91
C ALA A 15 23.22 -1.21 4.56
N SER A 16 21.94 -1.60 4.57
CA SER A 16 21.18 -1.97 3.37
C SER A 16 19.69 -1.80 3.68
N PRO A 17 19.18 -0.55 3.71
CA PRO A 17 17.78 -0.30 4.05
C PRO A 17 16.82 -1.13 3.20
N SER A 18 15.78 -1.71 3.82
CA SER A 18 14.79 -2.55 3.15
C SER A 18 14.00 -1.83 2.05
N TYR A 19 13.94 -0.50 2.07
CA TYR A 19 13.37 0.33 1.02
C TYR A 19 14.04 1.71 1.03
N PRO A 20 14.18 2.36 -0.14
CA PRO A 20 14.81 3.68 -0.23
C PRO A 20 13.87 4.80 0.22
N ARG A 21 14.38 6.04 0.29
CA ARG A 21 13.53 7.23 0.46
C ARG A 21 12.76 7.50 -0.84
N GLY A 22 11.49 7.89 -0.72
CA GLY A 22 10.66 8.33 -1.83
C GLY A 22 11.03 9.74 -2.36
N PRO A 23 10.25 10.27 -3.32
CA PRO A 23 8.97 9.75 -3.78
C PRO A 23 9.09 8.47 -4.64
N TYR A 24 8.10 7.58 -4.53
CA TYR A 24 8.02 6.38 -5.36
C TYR A 24 7.18 6.66 -6.60
N ARG A 25 7.82 6.61 -7.77
CA ARG A 25 7.16 6.79 -9.07
C ARG A 25 6.80 5.43 -9.65
N PHE A 26 5.57 5.30 -10.13
CA PHE A 26 5.05 4.11 -10.80
C PHE A 26 4.76 4.47 -12.26
N ILE A 27 5.46 3.82 -13.19
CA ILE A 27 5.26 3.99 -14.64
C ILE A 27 4.49 2.76 -15.14
N ASP A 28 3.50 3.00 -16.01
CA ASP A 28 2.64 1.96 -16.58
C ASP A 28 2.02 1.02 -15.53
N ARG A 29 1.54 1.60 -14.42
CA ARG A 29 0.79 0.85 -13.40
C ARG A 29 -0.58 0.45 -13.98
N GLU A 30 -0.73 -0.83 -14.28
CA GLU A 30 -1.94 -1.39 -14.88
C GLU A 30 -2.88 -1.93 -13.78
N TYR A 31 -4.17 -1.63 -13.90
CA TYR A 31 -5.21 -2.06 -12.96
C TYR A 31 -6.25 -2.93 -13.65
N LEU A 32 -6.60 -4.05 -13.03
CA LEU A 32 -7.84 -4.79 -13.28
C LEU A 32 -8.63 -4.81 -11.97
N ILE A 33 -9.78 -4.15 -11.97
CA ILE A 33 -10.64 -4.03 -10.78
C ILE A 33 -11.97 -4.74 -11.05
N ILE A 34 -12.34 -5.66 -10.18
CA ILE A 34 -13.64 -6.33 -10.19
C ILE A 34 -14.41 -5.82 -8.97
N THR A 35 -15.43 -5.00 -9.21
CA THR A 35 -16.38 -4.57 -8.19
C THR A 35 -17.48 -5.61 -8.06
N TYR A 36 -17.75 -6.08 -6.84
CA TYR A 36 -18.84 -7.01 -6.57
C TYR A 36 -19.56 -6.63 -5.27
N GLU A 37 -20.83 -7.02 -5.16
CA GLU A 37 -21.62 -6.86 -3.95
C GLU A 37 -21.29 -7.97 -2.94
N SER A 38 -21.13 -7.61 -1.67
CA SER A 38 -20.78 -8.51 -0.58
C SER A 38 -21.75 -8.35 0.61
N ASP A 39 -21.68 -9.27 1.57
CA ASP A 39 -22.44 -9.19 2.81
C ASP A 39 -22.08 -7.90 3.60
N PRO A 40 -23.05 -7.01 3.89
CA PRO A 40 -22.81 -5.80 4.66
C PRO A 40 -22.21 -6.06 6.05
N GLN A 41 -22.58 -7.17 6.68
CA GLN A 41 -22.09 -7.52 8.02
C GLN A 41 -20.61 -7.93 7.96
N ALA A 42 -20.21 -8.69 6.93
CA ALA A 42 -18.80 -9.05 6.72
C ALA A 42 -17.92 -7.81 6.44
N ILE A 43 -18.42 -6.84 5.66
CA ILE A 43 -17.72 -5.56 5.44
C ILE A 43 -17.55 -4.82 6.78
N ARG A 44 -18.60 -4.77 7.61
CA ARG A 44 -18.55 -4.14 8.93
C ARG A 44 -17.53 -4.81 9.85
N GLU A 45 -17.48 -6.13 9.88
CA GLU A 45 -16.53 -6.87 10.73
C GLU A 45 -15.07 -6.68 10.30
N ALA A 46 -14.80 -6.47 9.01
CA ALA A 46 -13.45 -6.24 8.50
C ALA A 46 -12.92 -4.82 8.74
N LEU A 47 -13.79 -3.85 9.03
CA LEU A 47 -13.41 -2.45 9.21
C LEU A 47 -12.98 -2.17 10.66
N PRO A 48 -11.77 -1.62 10.89
CA PRO A 48 -11.34 -1.21 12.23
C PRO A 48 -12.10 0.04 12.69
N GLU A 49 -12.29 0.18 14.01
CA GLU A 49 -12.83 1.41 14.59
C GLU A 49 -11.87 2.60 14.34
N PRO A 50 -12.37 3.82 14.03
CA PRO A 50 -13.77 4.26 13.99
C PRO A 50 -14.35 4.31 12.56
N LEU A 51 -13.81 3.55 11.60
CA LEU A 51 -14.26 3.64 10.21
C LEU A 51 -15.69 3.10 10.04
N GLU A 52 -16.48 3.71 9.16
CA GLU A 52 -17.85 3.30 8.82
C GLU A 52 -17.91 2.76 7.37
N PRO A 53 -18.82 1.81 7.05
CA PRO A 53 -18.99 1.35 5.68
C PRO A 53 -19.57 2.50 4.83
N ASP A 54 -19.18 2.59 3.57
CA ASP A 54 -19.60 3.67 2.67
C ASP A 54 -21.07 3.58 2.20
N GLY A 55 -21.78 2.54 2.61
CA GLY A 55 -23.18 2.27 2.26
C GLY A 55 -23.38 1.60 0.90
N SER A 56 -22.31 1.31 0.16
CA SER A 56 -22.41 0.66 -1.16
C SER A 56 -22.61 -0.85 -1.09
N ASN A 57 -22.20 -1.47 0.02
CA ASN A 57 -22.08 -2.94 0.18
C ASN A 57 -21.20 -3.60 -0.89
N THR A 58 -20.30 -2.84 -1.52
CA THR A 58 -19.41 -3.35 -2.57
C THR A 58 -17.98 -3.52 -2.08
N VAL A 59 -17.26 -4.46 -2.68
CA VAL A 59 -15.83 -4.69 -2.49
C VAL A 59 -15.14 -4.58 -3.85
N LEU A 60 -13.96 -3.95 -3.85
CA LEU A 60 -13.09 -3.85 -5.02
C LEU A 60 -12.00 -4.90 -4.90
N TYR A 61 -12.06 -5.93 -5.74
CA TYR A 61 -10.98 -6.91 -5.87
C TYR A 61 -10.03 -6.47 -6.97
N GLU A 62 -8.77 -6.20 -6.63
CA GLU A 62 -7.80 -5.63 -7.56
C GLU A 62 -6.65 -6.58 -7.91
N PHE A 63 -6.30 -6.59 -9.19
CA PHE A 63 -5.03 -7.08 -9.69
C PHE A 63 -4.26 -5.87 -10.24
N ILE A 64 -3.05 -5.65 -9.74
CA ILE A 64 -2.23 -4.51 -10.16
C ILE A 64 -0.89 -5.03 -10.67
N ARG A 65 -0.56 -4.69 -11.92
CA ARG A 65 0.78 -4.88 -12.47
C ARG A 65 1.55 -3.57 -12.37
N MET A 66 2.72 -3.62 -11.75
CA MET A 66 3.60 -2.46 -11.57
C MET A 66 4.96 -2.76 -12.20
N PRO A 67 5.10 -2.62 -13.54
CA PRO A 67 6.29 -3.09 -14.27
C PRO A 67 7.52 -2.20 -14.10
N ASP A 68 7.35 -0.95 -13.64
CA ASP A 68 8.43 -0.01 -13.38
C ASP A 68 8.10 0.85 -12.16
N SER A 69 8.60 0.42 -10.99
CA SER A 69 8.37 1.08 -9.71
C SER A 69 9.68 1.54 -9.10
N ALA A 70 9.91 2.85 -9.09
CA ALA A 70 11.14 3.44 -8.56
C ALA A 70 11.37 3.01 -7.10
N GLY A 71 12.46 2.28 -6.86
CA GLY A 71 12.86 1.78 -5.53
C GLY A 71 12.30 0.41 -5.15
N PHE A 72 11.38 -0.16 -5.92
CA PHE A 72 10.79 -1.48 -5.67
C PHE A 72 11.06 -2.50 -6.78
N GLY A 73 11.42 -2.02 -7.98
CA GLY A 73 11.70 -2.84 -9.15
C GLY A 73 10.67 -2.69 -10.25
#